data_AF-A0A371MAJ1-F1
#
_entry.id   AF-A0A371MAJ1-F1
#
_cell.length_a   1.000
_cell.length_b   1.000
_cell.length_c   1.000
_cell.angle_alpha   90.00
_cell.angle_beta   90.00
_cell.angle_gamma   90.00
#
_symmetry.space_group_name_H-M   'P 1'
#
loop_
_entity.id
_entity.type
_entity.pdbx_description
1 polymer ?
#
loop_
_entity_poly.entity_id
_entity_poly.type
_entity_poly.pdbx_seq_one_letter_code
_entity_poly.pdbx_strand_id
1 'polypeptide(L)'
;KFVNHSEVRQSPFFVQLKATEKFDGSEVAKWQFQTSYLIEDCLSASIPVVLCLYERSSDQFYWCILQSYCWDVLDEQNPEWRSQTYVQIQIDREPLETPGGMQRLMRTVSRAQRRITMRSSIASQRRGTFANPPGTQLASTEEVRRHKRELVEDAHRLAIADHLYRALSRVMYVYQLPEDDRPRLDAICYLLALRVTTAPDIALAKLRLANHGLALADSYDEPDVQELVEDLIDSPRKYLKKEFIGARYLHTKSGRECLVLEVV
;
A
#
# COMPACT_ATOMS: atom_id res chain seq x y z
N LYS A 1 3.47 -25.52 -22.39
CA LYS A 1 4.39 -26.25 -21.48
C LYS A 1 3.56 -26.76 -20.32
N PHE A 2 3.36 -28.07 -20.24
CA PHE A 2 2.59 -28.71 -19.17
C PHE A 2 3.36 -28.57 -17.85
N VAL A 3 2.67 -28.14 -16.79
CA VAL A 3 3.24 -28.07 -15.45
C VAL A 3 3.43 -29.50 -14.96
N ASN A 4 4.66 -29.85 -14.59
CA ASN A 4 5.01 -31.17 -14.08
C ASN A 4 4.36 -31.34 -12.70
N HIS A 5 3.39 -32.25 -12.56
CA HIS A 5 2.58 -32.42 -11.33
C HIS A 5 3.35 -32.94 -10.10
N SER A 6 4.65 -33.21 -10.25
CA SER A 6 5.53 -33.77 -9.22
C SER A 6 6.50 -32.76 -8.60
N GLU A 7 6.52 -31.50 -9.05
CA GLU A 7 7.35 -30.46 -8.45
C GLU A 7 6.54 -29.65 -7.43
N VAL A 8 6.56 -30.09 -6.16
CA VAL A 8 5.97 -29.32 -5.04
C VAL A 8 6.84 -28.10 -4.80
N ARG A 9 6.50 -26.99 -5.45
CA ARG A 9 7.12 -25.69 -5.17
C ARG A 9 6.51 -25.11 -3.90
N GLN A 10 7.35 -24.50 -3.06
CA GLN A 10 6.83 -23.73 -1.93
C GLN A 10 5.88 -22.65 -2.43
N SER A 11 4.65 -22.65 -1.92
CA SER A 11 3.69 -21.60 -2.20
C SER A 11 4.14 -20.31 -1.52
N PRO A 12 4.04 -19.14 -2.18
CA PRO A 12 4.40 -17.86 -1.57
C PRO A 12 3.41 -17.39 -0.49
N PHE A 13 2.35 -18.16 -0.24
CA PHE A 13 1.28 -17.87 0.73
C PHE A 13 0.61 -19.16 1.24
N PHE A 14 -0.03 -19.06 2.40
CA PHE A 14 -0.98 -20.05 2.91
C PHE A 14 -2.37 -19.80 2.33
N VAL A 15 -3.19 -20.86 2.24
CA VAL A 15 -4.59 -20.77 1.80
C VAL A 15 -5.50 -21.22 2.93
N GLN A 16 -6.46 -20.37 3.28
CA GLN A 16 -7.60 -20.72 4.10
C GLN A 16 -8.81 -20.91 3.19
N LEU A 17 -9.14 -22.17 2.89
CA LEU A 17 -10.25 -22.51 2.01
C LEU A 17 -11.55 -22.68 2.82
N LYS A 18 -12.61 -22.01 2.39
CA LYS A 18 -13.99 -22.18 2.90
C LYS A 18 -14.93 -22.36 1.72
N ALA A 19 -16.04 -23.05 1.95
CA ALA A 19 -17.03 -23.34 0.92
C ALA A 19 -18.44 -23.12 1.45
N THR A 20 -19.33 -22.69 0.57
CA THR A 20 -20.78 -22.59 0.81
C THR A 20 -21.53 -23.02 -0.44
N GLU A 21 -22.80 -23.39 -0.28
CA GLU A 21 -23.69 -23.64 -1.42
C GLU A 21 -23.92 -22.33 -2.22
N LYS A 22 -24.23 -21.27 -1.49
CA LYS A 22 -24.53 -19.94 -2.01
C LYS A 22 -24.27 -18.88 -0.93
N PHE A 23 -23.83 -17.70 -1.32
CA PHE A 23 -23.82 -16.51 -0.47
C PHE A 23 -25.11 -15.71 -0.62
N ASP A 24 -25.57 -15.10 0.47
CA ASP A 24 -26.71 -14.20 0.45
C ASP A 24 -26.33 -12.85 -0.17
N GLY A 25 -27.09 -12.42 -1.17
CA GLY A 25 -26.84 -11.19 -1.93
C GLY A 25 -25.90 -11.38 -3.13
N SER A 26 -25.93 -10.41 -4.05
CA SER A 26 -25.22 -10.51 -5.34
C SER A 26 -23.80 -9.95 -5.33
N GLU A 27 -23.43 -9.11 -4.36
CA GLU A 27 -22.21 -8.31 -4.47
C GLU A 27 -21.08 -8.74 -3.53
N VAL A 28 -21.41 -9.32 -2.37
CA VAL A 28 -20.43 -9.53 -1.29
C VAL A 28 -20.54 -10.93 -0.72
N ALA A 29 -19.41 -11.63 -0.62
CA ALA A 29 -19.32 -12.91 0.09
C ALA A 29 -18.89 -12.64 1.54
N LYS A 30 -19.60 -13.26 2.49
CA LYS A 30 -19.44 -13.01 3.92
C LYS A 30 -18.97 -14.27 4.63
N TRP A 31 -17.98 -14.14 5.50
CA TRP A 31 -17.51 -15.25 6.33
C TRP A 31 -17.16 -14.79 7.74
N GLN A 32 -17.59 -15.54 8.76
CA GLN A 32 -17.28 -15.25 10.16
C GLN A 32 -16.02 -15.99 10.60
N PHE A 33 -15.12 -15.26 11.26
CA PHE A 33 -13.91 -15.80 11.87
C PHE A 33 -13.91 -15.56 13.37
N GLN A 34 -13.33 -16.49 14.12
CA GLN A 34 -12.89 -16.21 15.49
C GLN A 34 -11.77 -15.17 15.44
N THR A 35 -11.87 -14.16 16.27
CA THR A 35 -10.89 -13.08 16.33
C THR A 35 -9.51 -13.59 16.73
N SER A 36 -9.44 -14.57 17.64
CA SER A 36 -8.19 -15.21 18.05
C SER A 36 -7.43 -15.81 16.87
N TYR A 37 -8.10 -16.53 15.96
CA TYR A 37 -7.47 -17.07 14.75
C TYR A 37 -6.88 -15.98 13.85
N LEU A 38 -7.57 -14.85 13.70
CA LEU A 38 -7.04 -13.73 12.89
C LEU A 38 -5.79 -13.13 13.54
N ILE A 39 -5.75 -13.02 14.87
CA ILE A 39 -4.62 -12.43 15.61
C ILE A 39 -3.44 -13.40 15.69
N GLU A 40 -3.69 -14.62 16.16
CA GLU A 40 -2.67 -15.60 16.53
C GLU A 40 -2.12 -16.32 15.30
N ASP A 41 -2.96 -16.71 14.35
CA ASP A 41 -2.51 -17.47 13.17
C ASP A 41 -2.25 -16.56 11.97
N CYS A 42 -3.17 -15.65 11.65
CA CYS A 42 -3.07 -14.89 10.41
C CYS A 42 -2.12 -13.69 10.53
N LEU A 43 -2.29 -12.84 11.54
CA LEU A 43 -1.46 -11.65 11.75
C LEU A 43 -0.05 -11.98 12.26
N SER A 44 0.16 -13.17 12.82
CA SER A 44 1.51 -13.62 13.21
C SER A 44 2.22 -14.43 12.13
N ALA A 45 1.55 -14.77 11.02
CA ALA A 45 2.18 -15.49 9.92
C ALA A 45 3.24 -14.64 9.21
N SER A 46 4.37 -15.27 8.88
CA SER A 46 5.49 -14.66 8.15
C SER A 46 5.29 -14.58 6.63
N ILE A 47 4.23 -15.21 6.12
CA ILE A 47 3.80 -15.16 4.72
C ILE A 47 2.30 -14.85 4.65
N PRO A 48 1.80 -14.30 3.52
CA PRO A 48 0.38 -13.98 3.38
C PRO A 48 -0.52 -15.20 3.58
N VAL A 49 -1.70 -14.99 4.16
CA VAL A 49 -2.78 -15.97 4.25
C VAL A 49 -3.90 -15.51 3.34
N VAL A 50 -4.13 -16.26 2.26
CA VAL A 50 -5.21 -16.01 1.30
C VAL A 50 -6.46 -16.72 1.80
N LEU A 51 -7.53 -15.97 2.05
CA LEU A 51 -8.86 -16.53 2.18
C LEU A 51 -9.40 -16.84 0.78
N CYS A 52 -9.76 -18.09 0.53
CA CYS A 52 -10.51 -18.49 -0.67
C CYS A 52 -11.90 -18.95 -0.24
N LEU A 53 -12.94 -18.27 -0.73
CA LEU A 53 -14.33 -18.62 -0.54
C LEU A 53 -14.88 -19.24 -1.83
N TYR A 54 -15.18 -20.53 -1.79
CA TYR A 54 -15.82 -21.25 -2.88
C TYR A 54 -17.34 -21.18 -2.77
N GLU A 55 -18.02 -20.80 -3.84
CA GLU A 55 -19.47 -20.85 -3.95
C GLU A 55 -19.88 -21.90 -4.99
N ARG A 56 -20.58 -22.95 -4.54
CA ARG A 56 -20.93 -24.08 -5.40
C ARG A 56 -21.95 -23.72 -6.49
N SER A 57 -22.96 -22.91 -6.15
CA SER A 57 -24.04 -22.57 -7.09
C SER A 57 -23.58 -21.79 -8.32
N SER A 58 -22.48 -21.03 -8.21
CA SER A 58 -21.84 -20.33 -9.33
C SER A 58 -20.55 -21.00 -9.82
N ASP A 59 -20.05 -22.01 -9.10
CA ASP A 59 -18.76 -22.67 -9.32
C ASP A 59 -17.59 -21.67 -9.41
N GLN A 60 -17.49 -20.78 -8.41
CA GLN A 60 -16.51 -19.68 -8.39
C GLN A 60 -15.76 -19.56 -7.07
N PHE A 61 -14.51 -19.11 -7.15
CA PHE A 61 -13.71 -18.69 -6.00
C PHE A 61 -13.64 -17.17 -5.88
N TYR A 62 -13.95 -16.66 -4.70
CA TYR A 62 -13.69 -15.28 -4.28
C TYR A 62 -12.55 -15.26 -3.27
N TRP A 63 -11.77 -14.18 -3.21
CA TRP A 63 -10.57 -14.18 -2.38
C TRP A 63 -10.19 -12.83 -1.79
N CYS A 64 -9.46 -12.85 -0.67
CA CYS A 64 -8.74 -11.71 -0.13
C CYS A 64 -7.48 -12.16 0.63
N ILE A 65 -6.58 -11.23 0.95
CA ILE A 65 -5.48 -11.49 1.89
C ILE A 65 -5.94 -11.11 3.29
N LEU A 66 -5.99 -12.08 4.21
CA LEU A 66 -6.51 -11.87 5.56
C LEU A 66 -5.74 -10.78 6.31
N GLN A 67 -4.41 -10.75 6.24
CA GLN A 67 -3.64 -9.70 6.91
C GLN A 67 -3.93 -8.30 6.33
N SER A 68 -4.01 -8.17 5.01
CA SER A 68 -4.36 -6.89 4.39
C SER A 68 -5.78 -6.46 4.76
N TYR A 69 -6.74 -7.39 4.79
CA TYR A 69 -8.10 -7.08 5.25
C TYR A 69 -8.12 -6.60 6.70
N CYS A 70 -7.36 -7.25 7.59
CA CYS A 70 -7.23 -6.80 8.98
C CYS A 70 -6.66 -5.38 9.08
N TRP A 71 -5.62 -5.05 8.31
CA TRP A 71 -4.97 -3.74 8.38
C TRP A 71 -5.72 -2.62 7.67
N ASP A 72 -6.39 -2.93 6.56
CA ASP A 72 -6.98 -1.91 5.68
C ASP A 72 -8.47 -1.72 5.94
N VAL A 73 -9.16 -2.77 6.41
CA VAL A 73 -10.61 -2.74 6.63
C VAL A 73 -10.91 -2.77 8.13
N LEU A 74 -10.43 -3.78 8.85
CA LEU A 74 -10.80 -3.93 10.27
C LEU A 74 -10.18 -2.85 11.15
N ASP A 75 -8.89 -2.55 10.99
CA ASP A 75 -8.21 -1.52 11.77
C ASP A 75 -8.81 -0.12 11.57
N GLU A 76 -9.35 0.17 10.39
CA GLU A 76 -9.91 1.49 10.05
C GLU A 76 -11.41 1.58 10.38
N GLN A 77 -12.19 0.58 9.97
CA GLN A 77 -13.66 0.64 10.05
C GLN A 77 -14.21 0.08 11.36
N ASN A 78 -13.46 -0.78 12.06
CA ASN A 78 -13.87 -1.36 13.34
C ASN A 78 -12.68 -1.45 14.30
N PRO A 79 -12.14 -0.33 14.82
CA PRO A 79 -10.89 -0.33 15.60
C PRO A 79 -10.89 -1.26 16.83
N GLU A 80 -12.07 -1.55 17.38
CA GLU A 80 -12.25 -2.45 18.53
C GLU A 80 -12.40 -3.93 18.14
N TRP A 81 -12.24 -4.29 16.85
CA TRP A 81 -12.46 -5.67 16.38
C TRP A 81 -11.63 -6.72 17.14
N ARG A 82 -10.46 -6.33 17.66
CA ARG A 82 -9.56 -7.21 18.41
C ARG A 82 -10.11 -7.64 19.77
N SER A 83 -11.04 -6.89 20.36
CA SER A 83 -11.68 -7.25 21.63
C SER A 83 -12.94 -8.12 21.44
N GLN A 84 -13.43 -8.24 20.20
CA GLN A 84 -14.61 -9.03 19.85
C GLN A 84 -14.26 -10.52 19.79
N THR A 85 -15.23 -11.40 20.05
CA THR A 85 -15.01 -12.86 19.93
C THR A 85 -15.00 -13.31 18.47
N TYR A 86 -15.85 -12.69 17.65
CA TYR A 86 -16.01 -12.99 16.22
C TYR A 86 -16.02 -11.71 15.41
N VAL A 87 -15.48 -11.80 14.21
CA VAL A 87 -15.53 -10.72 13.21
C VAL A 87 -15.97 -11.30 11.87
N GLN A 88 -16.81 -10.54 11.17
CA GLN A 88 -17.26 -10.89 9.84
C GLN A 88 -16.36 -10.22 8.78
N ILE A 89 -15.76 -11.05 7.93
CA ILE A 89 -15.04 -10.61 6.75
C ILE A 89 -16.02 -10.55 5.58
N GLN A 90 -15.96 -9.46 4.82
CA GLN A 90 -16.78 -9.21 3.65
C GLN A 90 -15.86 -9.01 2.45
N ILE A 91 -16.00 -9.83 1.41
CA ILE A 91 -15.19 -9.72 0.20
C ILE A 91 -16.06 -9.48 -1.01
N ASP A 92 -15.64 -8.57 -1.87
CA ASP A 92 -16.31 -8.35 -3.15
C ASP A 92 -16.30 -9.64 -3.96
N ARG A 93 -17.42 -9.93 -4.62
CA ARG A 93 -17.59 -11.11 -5.46
C ARG A 93 -16.89 -10.94 -6.82
N GLU A 94 -15.58 -10.71 -6.79
CA GLU A 94 -14.71 -10.76 -7.97
C GLU A 94 -14.15 -12.17 -8.15
N PRO A 95 -14.59 -12.94 -9.18
CA PRO A 95 -14.15 -14.32 -9.35
C PRO A 95 -12.66 -14.39 -9.71
N LEU A 96 -11.95 -15.33 -9.09
CA LEU A 96 -10.54 -15.61 -9.34
C LEU A 96 -10.28 -16.06 -10.80
N GLU A 97 -11.28 -16.69 -11.41
CA GLU A 97 -11.27 -17.25 -12.76
C GLU A 97 -11.39 -16.19 -13.86
N THR A 98 -11.72 -14.94 -13.50
CA THR A 98 -11.77 -13.83 -14.47
C THR A 98 -10.42 -13.62 -15.17
N PRO A 99 -10.39 -13.10 -16.41
CA PRO A 99 -9.14 -12.75 -17.08
C PRO A 99 -8.26 -11.87 -16.19
N GLY A 100 -7.06 -12.37 -15.87
CA GLY A 100 -6.11 -11.68 -15.00
C GLY A 100 -6.36 -11.82 -13.49
N GLY A 101 -7.39 -12.55 -13.04
CA GLY A 101 -7.69 -12.76 -11.61
C GLY A 101 -6.50 -13.35 -10.84
N MET A 102 -5.89 -14.42 -11.36
CA MET A 102 -4.65 -14.99 -10.82
C MET A 102 -3.49 -13.98 -10.78
N GLN A 103 -3.37 -13.11 -11.79
CA GLN A 103 -2.33 -12.07 -11.79
C GLN A 103 -2.61 -11.01 -10.71
N ARG A 104 -3.88 -10.64 -10.49
CA ARG A 104 -4.28 -9.74 -9.40
C ARG A 104 -3.94 -10.36 -8.05
N LEU A 105 -4.29 -11.64 -7.83
CA LEU A 105 -3.92 -12.39 -6.63
C LEU A 105 -2.41 -12.35 -6.38
N MET A 106 -1.60 -12.73 -7.36
CA MET A 106 -0.15 -12.76 -7.19
C MET A 106 0.45 -11.38 -6.91
N ARG A 107 -0.06 -10.31 -7.54
CA ARG A 107 0.36 -8.93 -7.24
C ARG A 107 -0.02 -8.54 -5.81
N THR A 108 -1.22 -8.89 -5.35
CA THR A 108 -1.68 -8.59 -3.98
C THR A 108 -0.88 -9.39 -2.94
N VAL A 109 -0.57 -10.66 -3.22
CA VAL A 109 0.35 -11.48 -2.41
C VAL A 109 1.71 -10.81 -2.29
N SER A 110 2.33 -10.40 -3.41
CA SER A 110 3.64 -9.73 -3.37
C SER A 110 3.61 -8.42 -2.59
N ARG A 111 2.52 -7.65 -2.67
CA ARG A 111 2.32 -6.43 -1.86
C ARG A 111 2.20 -6.78 -0.37
N ALA A 112 1.42 -7.79 -0.03
CA ALA A 112 1.25 -8.27 1.34
C ALA A 112 2.58 -8.76 1.92
N GLN A 113 3.39 -9.51 1.17
CA GLN A 113 4.73 -9.93 1.58
C GLN A 113 5.62 -8.74 1.95
N ARG A 114 5.68 -7.70 1.12
CA ARG A 114 6.45 -6.48 1.42
C ARG A 114 5.97 -5.81 2.71
N ARG A 115 4.65 -5.74 2.93
CA ARG A 115 4.06 -5.20 4.16
C ARG A 115 4.43 -6.03 5.39
N ILE A 116 4.35 -7.36 5.30
CA ILE A 116 4.74 -8.28 6.37
C ILE A 116 6.23 -8.09 6.71
N THR A 117 7.12 -8.07 5.71
CA THR A 117 8.56 -7.86 5.92
C THR A 117 8.85 -6.51 6.59
N MET A 118 8.23 -5.43 6.12
CA MET A 118 8.35 -4.10 6.74
C MET A 118 7.88 -4.13 8.20
N ARG A 119 6.66 -4.63 8.46
CA ARG A 119 6.07 -4.69 9.80
C ARG A 119 6.88 -5.56 10.75
N SER A 120 7.45 -6.66 10.25
CA SER A 120 8.38 -7.50 11.01
C SER A 120 9.66 -6.73 11.35
N SER A 121 10.23 -5.99 10.40
CA SER A 121 11.45 -5.20 10.63
C SER A 121 11.23 -4.12 11.70
N ILE A 122 10.10 -3.39 11.61
CA ILE A 122 9.71 -2.38 12.60
C ILE A 122 9.54 -3.01 14.00
N ALA A 123 8.85 -4.16 14.07
CA ALA A 123 8.68 -4.88 15.33
C ALA A 123 10.01 -5.37 15.92
N SER A 124 10.95 -5.81 15.09
CA SER A 124 12.28 -6.26 15.53
C SER A 124 13.17 -5.11 16.02
N GLN A 125 13.18 -3.98 15.33
CA GLN A 125 13.94 -2.79 15.75
C GLN A 125 13.52 -2.31 17.14
N ARG A 126 12.22 -2.39 17.46
CA ARG A 126 11.70 -2.00 18.77
C ARG A 126 11.94 -3.05 19.87
N ARG A 127 11.97 -4.34 19.54
CA ARG A 127 12.29 -5.42 20.52
C ARG A 127 13.73 -5.39 21.04
N GLY A 128 14.64 -4.65 20.40
CA GLY A 128 15.96 -4.31 20.97
C GLY A 128 15.88 -3.45 22.24
N THR A 129 14.69 -2.91 22.56
CA THR A 129 14.34 -2.31 23.85
C THR A 129 13.31 -3.21 24.53
N PHE A 130 13.61 -3.69 25.74
CA PHE A 130 12.97 -4.80 26.48
C PHE A 130 11.47 -4.65 26.88
N ALA A 131 10.60 -4.07 26.04
CA ALA A 131 9.28 -3.58 26.49
C ALA A 131 8.04 -4.22 25.86
N ASN A 132 8.13 -5.25 24.98
CA ASN A 132 6.94 -5.76 24.29
C ASN A 132 6.56 -7.21 24.65
N PRO A 133 5.27 -7.47 24.96
CA PRO A 133 4.79 -8.79 25.33
C PRO A 133 4.85 -9.78 24.15
N PRO A 134 5.02 -11.08 24.43
CA PRO A 134 4.98 -12.12 23.42
C PRO A 134 3.56 -12.23 22.86
N GLY A 135 3.37 -12.06 21.54
CA GLY A 135 2.06 -12.30 20.93
C GLY A 135 1.91 -11.83 19.49
N THR A 136 2.51 -10.71 19.09
CA THR A 136 2.42 -10.22 17.70
C THR A 136 3.82 -10.10 17.10
N GLN A 137 4.14 -10.93 16.10
CA GLN A 137 5.43 -10.86 15.41
C GLN A 137 5.56 -9.61 14.53
N LEU A 138 4.44 -9.00 14.13
CA LEU A 138 4.37 -7.87 13.21
C LEU A 138 3.93 -6.59 13.93
N ALA A 139 4.46 -5.45 13.48
CA ALA A 139 4.01 -4.14 13.93
C ALA A 139 2.54 -3.88 13.54
N SER A 140 1.78 -3.33 14.48
CA SER A 140 0.42 -2.83 14.26
C SER A 140 0.40 -1.63 13.32
N THR A 141 -0.78 -1.29 12.80
CA THR A 141 -0.94 -0.18 11.84
C THR A 141 -0.53 1.16 12.44
N GLU A 142 -0.86 1.39 13.71
CA GLU A 142 -0.43 2.59 14.42
C GLU A 142 1.09 2.63 14.65
N GLU A 143 1.72 1.49 14.93
CA GLU A 143 3.18 1.43 15.07
C GLU A 143 3.92 1.73 13.77
N VAL A 144 3.39 1.28 12.63
CA VAL A 144 3.91 1.60 11.30
C VAL A 144 3.77 3.10 11.02
N ARG A 145 2.60 3.67 11.26
CA ARG A 145 2.35 5.11 11.08
C ARG A 145 3.29 5.95 11.92
N ARG A 146 3.44 5.59 13.21
CA ARG A 146 4.37 6.26 14.12
C ARG A 146 5.81 6.18 13.63
N HIS A 147 6.27 4.99 13.23
CA HIS A 147 7.62 4.82 12.71
C HIS A 147 7.88 5.69 11.47
N LYS A 148 6.96 5.72 10.51
CA LYS A 148 7.07 6.60 9.33
C LYS A 148 7.08 8.08 9.71
N ARG A 149 6.22 8.49 10.65
CA ARG A 149 6.18 9.88 11.15
C ARG A 149 7.50 10.29 11.78
N GLU A 150 8.07 9.46 12.65
CA GLU A 150 9.39 9.69 13.26
C GLU A 150 10.49 9.88 12.20
N LEU A 151 10.44 9.13 11.10
CA LEU A 151 11.37 9.28 9.98
C LEU A 151 11.17 10.59 9.22
N VAL A 152 9.93 11.04 9.02
CA VAL A 152 9.61 12.33 8.37
C VAL A 152 10.05 13.50 9.27
N GLU A 153 9.76 13.44 10.58
CA GLU A 153 10.18 14.44 11.55
C GLU A 153 11.71 14.53 11.63
N ASP A 154 12.41 13.39 11.60
CA ASP A 154 13.88 13.38 11.55
C ASP A 154 14.42 14.02 10.27
N ALA A 155 13.77 13.76 9.13
CA ALA A 155 14.12 14.42 7.88
C ALA A 155 13.91 15.94 7.93
N HIS A 156 12.86 16.41 8.60
CA HIS A 156 12.65 17.84 8.82
C HIS A 156 13.79 18.46 9.64
N ARG A 157 14.19 17.82 10.73
CA ARG A 157 15.34 18.28 11.54
C ARG A 157 16.63 18.32 10.74
N LEU A 158 16.87 17.31 9.89
CA LEU A 158 18.02 17.28 8.98
C LEU A 158 17.98 18.43 7.96
N ALA A 159 16.80 18.76 7.42
CA ALA A 159 16.66 19.87 6.48
C ALA A 159 16.95 21.22 7.14
N ILE A 160 16.46 21.45 8.37
CA ILE A 160 16.75 22.66 9.16
C ILE A 160 18.26 22.78 9.45
N ALA A 161 18.93 21.65 9.70
CA ALA A 161 20.37 21.58 9.93
C ALA A 161 21.22 21.62 8.64
N ASP A 162 20.63 22.03 7.51
CA ASP A 162 21.29 22.11 6.18
C ASP A 162 21.87 20.78 5.67
N HIS A 163 21.33 19.66 6.14
CA HIS A 163 21.67 18.31 5.68
C HIS A 163 20.68 17.81 4.63
N LEU A 164 20.47 18.60 3.57
CA LEU A 164 19.42 18.39 2.56
C LEU A 164 19.45 16.99 1.91
N TYR A 165 20.64 16.49 1.54
CA TYR A 165 20.76 15.16 0.94
C TYR A 165 20.26 14.04 1.86
N ARG A 166 20.58 14.13 3.16
CA ARG A 166 20.13 13.15 4.17
C ARG A 166 18.63 13.27 4.42
N ALA A 167 18.11 14.48 4.47
CA ALA A 167 16.67 14.73 4.57
C ALA A 167 15.92 14.09 3.39
N LEU A 168 16.33 14.39 2.15
CA LEU A 168 15.75 13.84 0.93
C LEU A 168 15.81 12.31 0.87
N SER A 169 16.95 11.72 1.26
CA SER A 169 17.09 10.26 1.33
C SER A 169 16.10 9.65 2.33
N ARG A 170 15.91 10.30 3.48
CA ARG A 170 14.99 9.82 4.52
C ARG A 170 13.53 9.90 4.10
N VAL A 171 13.07 11.02 3.53
CA VAL A 171 11.68 11.11 3.03
C VAL A 171 11.45 10.21 1.82
N MET A 172 12.47 10.01 0.96
CA MET A 172 12.38 9.03 -0.14
C MET A 172 12.22 7.60 0.39
N TYR A 173 12.91 7.25 1.46
CA TYR A 173 12.72 5.96 2.11
C TYR A 173 11.28 5.78 2.61
N VAL A 174 10.70 6.78 3.28
CA VAL A 174 9.29 6.74 3.73
C VAL A 174 8.32 6.59 2.55
N TYR A 175 8.55 7.31 1.45
CA TYR A 175 7.75 7.19 0.23
C TYR A 175 7.79 5.77 -0.37
N GLN A 176 8.93 5.08 -0.27
CA GLN A 176 9.12 3.73 -0.79
C GLN A 176 8.58 2.61 0.13
N LEU A 177 8.43 2.88 1.42
CA LEU A 177 7.85 1.92 2.37
C LEU A 177 6.39 1.65 2.01
N PRO A 178 5.89 0.39 2.03
CA PRO A 178 4.49 0.04 1.73
C PRO A 178 3.43 0.82 2.52
N GLU A 179 2.18 0.81 2.03
CA GLU A 179 0.98 1.48 2.61
C GLU A 179 0.89 2.96 2.28
N ASP A 180 -0.24 3.34 1.68
CA ASP A 180 -0.63 4.72 1.40
C ASP A 180 -1.27 5.29 2.66
N ASP A 181 -0.46 5.96 3.49
CA ASP A 181 -0.88 6.55 4.77
C ASP A 181 -0.52 8.04 4.86
N ARG A 182 -1.07 8.74 5.86
CA ARG A 182 -0.75 10.15 6.15
C ARG A 182 0.76 10.46 6.15
N PRO A 183 1.64 9.68 6.81
CA PRO A 183 3.08 9.91 6.73
C PRO A 183 3.68 9.81 5.31
N ARG A 184 3.12 8.99 4.41
CA ARG A 184 3.53 8.99 3.00
C ARG A 184 3.14 10.29 2.30
N LEU A 185 1.92 10.80 2.55
CA LEU A 185 1.49 12.10 2.02
C LEU A 185 2.42 13.24 2.50
N ASP A 186 2.78 13.24 3.78
CA ASP A 186 3.73 14.20 4.34
C ASP A 186 5.11 14.09 3.66
N ALA A 187 5.60 12.87 3.46
CA ALA A 187 6.86 12.62 2.75
C ALA A 187 6.83 13.11 1.30
N ILE A 188 5.70 12.96 0.59
CA ILE A 188 5.50 13.49 -0.76
C ILE A 188 5.60 15.02 -0.75
N CYS A 189 4.88 15.69 0.15
CA CYS A 189 4.91 17.15 0.28
C CYS A 189 6.34 17.65 0.53
N TYR A 190 7.07 16.98 1.42
CA TYR A 190 8.48 17.29 1.69
C TYR A 190 9.38 17.07 0.48
N LEU A 191 9.21 15.96 -0.26
CA LEU A 191 9.95 15.71 -1.49
C LEU A 191 9.69 16.79 -2.55
N LEU A 192 8.45 17.27 -2.66
CA LEU A 192 8.08 18.34 -3.57
C LEU A 192 8.70 19.68 -3.16
N ALA A 193 8.69 20.02 -1.87
CA ALA A 193 9.24 21.27 -1.34
C ALA A 193 10.77 21.31 -1.40
N LEU A 194 11.45 20.24 -1.00
CA LEU A 194 12.90 20.21 -0.85
C LEU A 194 13.66 19.99 -2.17
N ARG A 195 13.02 19.44 -3.21
CA ARG A 195 13.68 19.20 -4.50
C ARG A 195 13.62 20.41 -5.41
N VAL A 196 14.79 20.99 -5.68
CA VAL A 196 14.96 22.05 -6.68
C VAL A 196 14.82 21.46 -8.09
N THR A 197 14.09 22.15 -8.96
CA THR A 197 13.90 21.72 -10.34
C THR A 197 15.06 22.23 -11.20
N THR A 198 16.08 21.38 -11.39
CA THR A 198 17.28 21.73 -12.16
C THR A 198 17.41 20.97 -13.48
N ALA A 199 16.64 19.90 -13.66
CA ALA A 199 16.70 19.03 -14.83
C ALA A 199 15.31 18.45 -15.18
N PRO A 200 15.07 18.03 -16.44
CA PRO A 200 13.78 17.50 -16.88
C PRO A 200 13.32 16.25 -16.13
N ASP A 201 14.24 15.35 -15.80
CA ASP A 201 13.97 14.12 -15.03
C ASP A 201 13.48 14.44 -13.61
N ILE A 202 14.07 15.45 -12.96
CA ILE A 202 13.63 15.94 -11.65
C ILE A 202 12.25 16.56 -11.76
N ALA A 203 12.00 17.39 -12.78
CA ALA A 203 10.69 18.00 -13.00
C ALA A 203 9.60 16.93 -13.18
N LEU A 204 9.87 15.91 -13.98
CA LEU A 204 8.94 14.78 -14.19
C LEU A 204 8.75 13.93 -12.95
N ALA A 205 9.81 13.69 -12.17
CA ALA A 205 9.71 13.01 -10.89
C ALA A 205 8.80 13.79 -9.92
N LYS A 206 8.92 15.14 -9.86
CA LYS A 206 8.02 15.98 -9.06
C LYS A 206 6.57 15.90 -9.54
N LEU A 207 6.31 15.92 -10.84
CA LEU A 207 4.94 15.74 -11.36
C LEU A 207 4.35 14.37 -11.02
N ARG A 208 5.15 13.29 -11.07
CA ARG A 208 4.69 11.95 -10.67
C ARG A 208 4.37 11.89 -9.18
N LEU A 209 5.24 12.44 -8.33
CA LEU A 209 5.03 12.54 -6.89
C LEU A 209 3.77 13.33 -6.56
N ALA A 210 3.55 14.46 -7.23
CA ALA A 210 2.38 15.29 -7.01
C ALA A 210 1.07 14.63 -7.43
N ASN A 211 1.04 13.91 -8.57
CA ASN A 211 -0.16 13.15 -8.94
C ASN A 211 -0.53 12.11 -7.87
N HIS A 212 0.48 11.47 -7.26
CA HIS A 212 0.24 10.55 -6.14
C HIS A 212 -0.20 11.31 -4.89
N GLY A 213 0.45 12.42 -4.55
CA GLY A 213 0.07 13.28 -3.42
C GLY A 213 -1.37 13.79 -3.51
N LEU A 214 -1.80 14.26 -4.68
CA LEU A 214 -3.18 14.70 -4.93
C LEU A 214 -4.19 13.57 -4.73
N ALA A 215 -3.90 12.37 -5.24
CA ALA A 215 -4.79 11.22 -5.05
C ALA A 215 -4.92 10.82 -3.57
N LEU A 216 -3.83 10.94 -2.80
CA LEU A 216 -3.87 10.69 -1.35
C LEU A 216 -4.60 11.80 -0.59
N ALA A 217 -4.33 13.06 -0.91
CA ALA A 217 -5.00 14.21 -0.28
C ALA A 217 -6.51 14.19 -0.55
N ASP A 218 -6.94 13.78 -1.74
CA ASP A 218 -8.35 13.53 -2.08
C ASP A 218 -8.94 12.41 -1.22
N SER A 219 -8.24 11.29 -1.07
CA SER A 219 -8.70 10.17 -0.24
C SER A 219 -8.85 10.50 1.26
N TYR A 220 -8.13 11.52 1.73
CA TYR A 220 -8.18 12.00 3.11
C TYR A 220 -9.03 13.26 3.30
N ASP A 221 -9.67 13.77 2.24
CA ASP A 221 -10.45 15.02 2.25
C ASP A 221 -9.65 16.21 2.80
N GLU A 222 -8.42 16.39 2.29
CA GLU A 222 -7.50 17.46 2.72
C GLU A 222 -7.28 18.52 1.62
N PRO A 223 -8.22 19.46 1.43
CA PRO A 223 -8.15 20.46 0.36
C PRO A 223 -6.92 21.38 0.49
N ASP A 224 -6.51 21.72 1.72
CA ASP A 224 -5.33 22.57 1.97
C ASP A 224 -4.04 21.92 1.44
N VAL A 225 -3.94 20.59 1.55
CA VAL A 225 -2.79 19.84 1.02
C VAL A 225 -2.87 19.73 -0.50
N GLN A 226 -4.06 19.64 -1.07
CA GLN A 226 -4.23 19.68 -2.53
C GLN A 226 -3.73 21.01 -3.11
N GLU A 227 -4.11 22.14 -2.48
CA GLU A 227 -3.65 23.48 -2.88
C GLU A 227 -2.12 23.60 -2.76
N LEU A 228 -1.56 23.17 -1.63
CA LEU A 228 -0.10 23.15 -1.44
C LEU A 228 0.62 22.32 -2.52
N VAL A 229 0.09 21.14 -2.88
CA VAL A 229 0.71 20.30 -3.91
C VAL A 229 0.64 20.96 -5.29
N GLU A 230 -0.47 21.61 -5.63
CA GLU A 230 -0.62 22.37 -6.89
C GLU A 230 0.37 23.54 -6.97
N ASP A 231 0.59 24.27 -5.86
CA ASP A 231 1.59 25.34 -5.79
C ASP A 231 3.02 24.81 -5.99
N LEU A 232 3.35 23.67 -5.38
CA LEU A 232 4.69 23.09 -5.43
C LEU A 232 5.07 22.52 -6.81
N ILE A 233 4.09 22.22 -7.67
CA ILE A 233 4.32 21.74 -9.05
C ILE A 233 4.34 22.82 -10.11
N ASP A 234 4.05 24.06 -9.73
CA ASP A 234 3.96 25.17 -10.65
C ASP A 234 5.33 25.48 -11.31
N SER A 235 6.41 25.39 -10.52
CA SER A 235 7.79 25.51 -10.99
C SER A 235 8.20 24.36 -11.93
N PRO A 236 8.03 23.07 -11.58
CA PRO A 236 8.21 21.94 -12.51
C PRO A 236 7.44 22.06 -13.83
N ARG A 237 6.16 22.50 -13.79
CA ARG A 237 5.35 22.71 -14.99
C ARG A 237 5.95 23.82 -15.87
N LYS A 238 6.34 24.95 -15.27
CA LYS A 238 6.99 26.07 -15.99
C LYS A 238 8.33 25.64 -16.59
N TYR A 239 9.13 24.87 -15.85
CA TYR A 239 10.41 24.34 -16.33
C TYR A 239 10.21 23.45 -17.56
N LEU A 240 9.32 22.45 -17.49
CA LEU A 240 9.05 21.57 -18.63
C LEU A 240 8.43 22.31 -19.82
N LYS A 241 7.61 23.34 -19.60
CA LYS A 241 7.12 24.16 -20.73
C LYS A 241 8.25 24.87 -21.50
N LYS A 242 9.34 25.25 -20.83
CA LYS A 242 10.47 25.99 -21.40
C LYS A 242 11.57 25.08 -21.94
N GLU A 243 11.94 24.06 -21.17
CA GLU A 243 13.17 23.28 -21.37
C GLU A 243 12.91 21.87 -21.91
N PHE A 244 11.65 21.39 -21.92
CA PHE A 244 11.37 20.02 -22.36
C PHE A 244 11.39 19.90 -23.88
N ILE A 245 12.32 19.09 -24.37
CA ILE A 245 12.38 18.58 -25.74
C ILE A 245 11.98 17.09 -25.67
N GLY A 246 10.79 16.77 -26.15
CA GLY A 246 10.22 15.40 -26.15
C GLY A 246 8.78 15.39 -26.66
N ALA A 247 8.18 14.20 -26.81
CA ALA A 247 6.82 14.09 -27.34
C ALA A 247 5.76 14.38 -26.27
N ARG A 248 4.77 15.20 -26.62
CA ARG A 248 3.58 15.48 -25.80
C ARG A 248 2.42 14.64 -26.33
N TYR A 249 1.84 13.82 -25.49
CA TYR A 249 0.73 12.94 -25.84
C TYR A 249 -0.49 13.27 -24.98
N LEU A 250 -1.57 13.76 -25.58
CA LEU A 250 -2.83 13.94 -24.86
C LEU A 250 -3.52 12.57 -24.73
N HIS A 251 -3.52 12.01 -23.51
CA HIS A 251 -4.06 10.68 -23.31
C HIS A 251 -5.59 10.72 -23.35
N THR A 252 -6.16 10.19 -24.43
CA THR A 252 -7.57 10.29 -24.81
C THR A 252 -8.56 9.83 -23.74
N LYS A 253 -8.17 8.88 -22.87
CA LYS A 253 -9.04 8.40 -21.78
C LYS A 253 -8.91 9.19 -20.47
N SER A 254 -7.77 9.84 -20.23
CA SER A 254 -7.54 10.55 -18.95
C SER A 254 -7.68 12.06 -19.09
N GLY A 255 -7.74 12.58 -20.32
CA GLY A 255 -7.84 14.02 -20.60
C GLY A 255 -6.60 14.81 -20.19
N ARG A 256 -5.50 14.14 -19.84
CA ARG A 256 -4.27 14.76 -19.35
C ARG A 256 -3.14 14.65 -20.36
N GLU A 257 -2.33 15.69 -20.42
CA GLU A 257 -1.10 15.70 -21.21
C GLU A 257 -0.06 14.78 -20.54
N CYS A 258 0.35 13.75 -21.26
CA CYS A 258 1.46 12.87 -20.91
C CYS A 258 2.72 13.36 -21.63
N LEU A 259 3.81 13.51 -20.87
CA LEU A 259 5.11 13.88 -21.40
C LEU A 259 5.94 12.60 -21.58
N VAL A 260 6.36 12.34 -22.82
CA VAL A 260 7.24 11.22 -23.18
C VAL A 260 8.64 11.78 -23.36
N LEU A 261 9.52 11.50 -22.39
CA LEU A 261 10.96 11.69 -22.60
C LEU A 261 11.39 10.75 -23.72
N GLU A 262 11.91 11.28 -24.82
CA GLU A 262 12.79 10.49 -25.68
C GLU A 262 14.06 10.20 -24.87
N VAL A 263 14.28 8.93 -24.56
CA VAL A 263 15.60 8.47 -24.13
C VAL A 263 16.41 8.34 -25.42
N VAL A 264 17.32 9.29 -25.66
CA VAL A 264 18.36 9.15 -26.70
C VAL A 264 19.41 8.16 -26.22
#